data_AF-A0A4Q2Z6P8-F1
#
_entry.id   AF-A0A4Q2Z6P8-F1
#
_cell.length_a   1.000
_cell.length_b   1.000
_cell.length_c   1.000
_cell.angle_alpha   90.00
_cell.angle_beta   90.00
_cell.angle_gamma   90.00
#
_symmetry.space_group_name_H-M   'P 1'
#
loop_
_entity.id
_entity.type
_entity.pdbx_description
1 polymer ?
#
loop_
_entity_poly.entity_id
_entity_poly.type
_entity_poly.pdbx_seq_one_letter_code
_entity_poly.pdbx_strand_id
1 'polypeptide(L)'
;LAVLAEDKREKLFDHANQPAEKTGHEPQDWAAQLATAKESGVWNGFPVTLDSPVTGIDWWDASAYAEWKKGRLPTQEEWFAGLNHEVKNPAGLVPSPYEPVTPETTDRTPPGLLGMAGSLSEWTAKAAPNPANPLGERLWVIIGGSHLKSGSNALTREWTGNRNLRRADLGFRILLPAE
;
A
#
# COMPACT_ATOMS: atom_id res chain seq x y z
N LEU A 1 -7.09 11.60 -8.77
CA LEU A 1 -6.19 11.45 -9.93
C LEU A 1 -6.95 11.37 -11.26
N ALA A 2 -7.99 10.54 -11.41
CA ALA A 2 -8.76 10.44 -12.68
C ALA A 2 -9.24 11.80 -13.26
N VAL A 3 -9.82 12.68 -12.43
CA VAL A 3 -10.21 14.05 -12.88
C VAL A 3 -9.01 14.90 -13.32
N LEU A 4 -7.83 14.66 -12.76
CA LEU A 4 -6.62 15.38 -13.17
C LEU A 4 -6.03 14.81 -14.47
N ALA A 5 -6.23 13.50 -14.72
CA ALA A 5 -5.78 12.79 -15.91
C ALA A 5 -6.38 13.35 -17.20
N GLU A 6 -7.62 13.84 -17.16
CA GLU A 6 -8.30 14.46 -18.30
C GLU A 6 -7.51 15.66 -18.88
N ASP A 7 -6.88 16.45 -18.00
CA ASP A 7 -6.11 17.64 -18.37
C ASP A 7 -4.58 17.46 -18.22
N LYS A 8 -4.10 16.23 -17.99
CA LYS A 8 -2.68 15.91 -17.71
C LYS A 8 -2.10 16.59 -16.45
N ARG A 9 -2.95 17.01 -15.50
CA ARG A 9 -2.54 17.68 -14.25
C ARG A 9 -2.01 16.71 -13.19
N GLU A 10 -2.26 15.42 -13.34
CA GLU A 10 -1.65 14.35 -12.56
C GLU A 10 -0.12 14.35 -12.66
N LYS A 11 0.44 14.83 -13.77
CA LYS A 11 1.89 14.95 -13.97
C LYS A 11 2.57 15.94 -13.03
N LEU A 12 1.80 16.83 -12.40
CA LEU A 12 2.31 17.69 -11.32
C LEU A 12 2.83 16.87 -10.13
N PHE A 13 2.41 15.61 -10.03
CA PHE A 13 2.78 14.68 -8.96
C PHE A 13 3.71 13.56 -9.47
N ASP A 14 4.27 13.70 -10.67
CA ASP A 14 5.31 12.79 -11.16
C ASP A 14 6.53 12.89 -10.23
N HIS A 15 6.98 11.75 -9.71
CA HIS A 15 8.17 11.74 -8.87
C HIS A 15 9.40 12.07 -9.72
N ALA A 16 10.35 12.85 -9.18
CA ALA A 16 11.53 13.31 -9.93
C ALA A 16 12.36 12.19 -10.61
N ASN A 17 12.37 10.99 -10.01
CA ASN A 17 13.07 9.81 -10.51
C ASN A 17 12.18 8.84 -11.32
N GLN A 18 10.93 9.22 -11.64
CA GLN A 18 9.98 8.37 -12.35
C GLN A 18 10.48 8.09 -13.78
N PRO A 19 10.43 6.83 -14.24
CA PRO A 19 10.82 6.48 -15.60
C PRO A 19 9.90 7.16 -16.63
N ALA A 20 10.45 7.55 -17.78
CA ALA A 20 9.70 8.24 -18.84
C ALA A 20 8.55 7.39 -19.42
N GLU A 21 8.68 6.06 -19.33
CA GLU A 21 7.66 5.10 -19.74
C GLU A 21 6.43 5.10 -18.82
N LYS A 22 6.55 5.63 -17.59
CA LYS A 22 5.40 5.77 -16.70
C LYS A 22 4.67 7.07 -17.01
N THR A 23 3.63 6.93 -17.84
CA THR A 23 2.87 8.07 -18.40
C THR A 23 1.64 8.45 -17.58
N GLY A 24 1.32 7.72 -16.51
CA GLY A 24 0.14 7.96 -15.68
C GLY A 24 0.16 7.19 -14.36
N HIS A 25 -0.85 7.48 -13.54
CA HIS A 25 -0.96 7.04 -12.13
C HIS A 25 -2.24 6.25 -11.83
N GLU A 26 -2.84 5.66 -12.86
CA GLU A 26 -4.02 4.82 -12.66
C GLU A 26 -3.59 3.41 -12.23
N PRO A 27 -4.31 2.79 -11.27
CA PRO A 27 -4.18 1.37 -11.00
C PRO A 27 -4.39 0.53 -12.27
N GLN A 28 -3.78 -0.65 -12.30
CA GLN A 28 -4.02 -1.60 -13.38
C GLN A 28 -5.51 -1.95 -13.46
N ASP A 29 -6.11 -1.94 -14.66
CA ASP A 29 -7.53 -2.26 -14.89
C ASP A 29 -8.52 -1.40 -14.06
N TRP A 30 -8.12 -0.17 -13.70
CA TRP A 30 -8.87 0.68 -12.75
C TRP A 30 -10.34 0.89 -13.10
N ALA A 31 -10.66 1.13 -14.37
CA ALA A 31 -12.05 1.34 -14.80
C ALA A 31 -12.94 0.12 -14.46
N ALA A 32 -12.44 -1.09 -14.68
CA ALA A 32 -13.14 -2.33 -14.37
C ALA A 32 -13.22 -2.55 -12.85
N GLN A 33 -12.09 -2.36 -12.13
CA GLN A 33 -12.05 -2.45 -10.67
C GLN A 33 -13.08 -1.53 -10.02
N LEU A 34 -13.12 -0.26 -10.43
CA LEU A 34 -14.03 0.74 -9.88
C LEU A 34 -15.49 0.43 -10.21
N ALA A 35 -15.78 -0.06 -11.42
CA ALA A 35 -17.14 -0.47 -11.79
C ALA A 35 -17.61 -1.64 -10.92
N THR A 36 -16.79 -2.67 -10.75
CA THR A 36 -17.09 -3.82 -9.89
C THR A 36 -17.27 -3.39 -8.43
N ALA A 37 -16.42 -2.52 -7.91
CA ALA A 37 -16.51 -2.02 -6.54
C ALA A 37 -17.80 -1.21 -6.28
N LYS A 38 -18.27 -0.43 -7.25
CA LYS A 38 -19.56 0.31 -7.15
C LYS A 38 -20.76 -0.62 -7.05
N GLU A 39 -20.66 -1.81 -7.63
CA GLU A 39 -21.72 -2.83 -7.63
C GLU A 39 -21.55 -3.83 -6.48
N SER A 40 -20.56 -3.65 -5.59
CA SER A 40 -20.19 -4.62 -4.55
C SER A 40 -19.92 -6.02 -5.12
N GLY A 41 -19.28 -6.09 -6.29
CA GLY A 41 -19.02 -7.32 -7.03
C GLY A 41 -17.78 -8.08 -6.55
N VAL A 42 -17.28 -8.97 -7.41
CA VAL A 42 -16.10 -9.80 -7.14
C VAL A 42 -14.98 -9.44 -8.11
N TRP A 43 -13.80 -9.11 -7.58
CA TRP A 43 -12.59 -8.82 -8.34
C TRP A 43 -11.46 -9.77 -7.93
N ASN A 44 -10.82 -10.43 -8.90
CA ASN A 44 -9.77 -11.43 -8.66
C ASN A 44 -10.15 -12.52 -7.64
N GLY A 45 -11.43 -12.88 -7.58
CA GLY A 45 -11.95 -13.90 -6.65
C GLY A 45 -12.32 -13.38 -5.26
N PHE A 46 -12.22 -12.07 -5.01
CA PHE A 46 -12.55 -11.48 -3.71
C PHE A 46 -13.69 -10.45 -3.82
N PRO A 47 -14.57 -10.36 -2.81
CA PRO A 47 -15.58 -9.32 -2.77
C PRO A 47 -14.93 -7.95 -2.64
N VAL A 48 -15.32 -7.00 -3.47
CA VAL A 48 -14.80 -5.63 -3.45
C VAL A 48 -15.92 -4.61 -3.35
N THR A 49 -15.71 -3.59 -2.53
CA THR A 49 -16.56 -2.40 -2.42
C THR A 49 -15.72 -1.15 -2.60
N LEU A 50 -16.33 0.03 -2.53
CA LEU A 50 -15.61 1.30 -2.52
C LEU A 50 -14.70 1.48 -1.28
N ASP A 51 -14.89 0.67 -0.24
CA ASP A 51 -14.08 0.67 0.98
C ASP A 51 -12.97 -0.40 0.94
N SER A 52 -12.87 -1.20 -0.12
CA SER A 52 -11.77 -2.15 -0.31
C SER A 52 -10.45 -1.42 -0.61
N PRO A 53 -9.32 -1.90 -0.06
CA PRO A 53 -8.05 -1.24 -0.29
C PRO A 53 -7.62 -1.43 -1.74
N VAL A 54 -7.09 -0.38 -2.37
CA VAL A 54 -6.71 -0.41 -3.79
C VAL A 54 -5.51 -1.33 -4.04
N THR A 55 -5.54 -2.09 -5.14
CA THR A 55 -4.47 -3.00 -5.57
C THR A 55 -4.05 -2.73 -7.00
N GLY A 56 -3.04 -3.44 -7.50
CA GLY A 56 -2.57 -3.27 -8.88
C GLY A 56 -1.92 -1.90 -9.11
N ILE A 57 -1.39 -1.30 -8.05
CA ILE A 57 -0.64 -0.04 -8.05
C ILE A 57 0.86 -0.32 -7.97
N ASP A 58 1.65 0.54 -8.59
CA ASP A 58 3.11 0.54 -8.42
C ASP A 58 3.55 1.59 -7.39
N TRP A 59 4.85 1.66 -7.11
CA TRP A 59 5.35 2.60 -6.10
C TRP A 59 5.09 4.06 -6.47
N TRP A 60 5.12 4.40 -7.76
CA TRP A 60 4.96 5.80 -8.17
C TRP A 60 3.49 6.22 -8.18
N ASP A 61 2.54 5.33 -8.48
CA ASP A 61 1.11 5.60 -8.25
C ASP A 61 0.86 6.00 -6.79
N ALA A 62 1.41 5.21 -5.87
CA ALA A 62 1.29 5.42 -4.43
C ALA A 62 1.91 6.75 -4.00
N SER A 63 3.11 7.05 -4.50
CA SER A 63 3.81 8.30 -4.24
C SER A 63 3.04 9.51 -4.77
N ALA A 64 2.59 9.47 -6.03
CA ALA A 64 1.85 10.56 -6.67
C ALA A 64 0.51 10.82 -5.98
N TYR A 65 -0.21 9.76 -5.59
CA TYR A 65 -1.44 9.89 -4.81
C TYR A 65 -1.18 10.53 -3.44
N ALA A 66 -0.13 10.09 -2.74
CA ALA A 66 0.23 10.65 -1.45
C ALA A 66 0.54 12.14 -1.53
N GLU A 67 1.33 12.55 -2.54
CA GLU A 67 1.66 13.96 -2.78
C GLU A 67 0.43 14.78 -3.16
N TRP A 68 -0.45 14.25 -4.02
CA TRP A 68 -1.73 14.88 -4.35
C TRP A 68 -2.61 15.10 -3.11
N LYS A 69 -2.59 14.17 -2.15
CA LYS A 69 -3.25 14.30 -0.85
C LYS A 69 -2.51 15.20 0.15
N LYS A 70 -1.44 15.87 -0.27
CA LYS A 70 -0.54 16.68 0.60
C LYS A 70 0.07 15.87 1.75
N GLY A 71 0.23 14.57 1.54
CA GLY A 71 0.87 13.63 2.45
C GLY A 71 2.10 13.01 1.81
N ARG A 72 2.48 11.85 2.34
CA ARG A 72 3.59 11.02 1.81
C ARG A 72 3.40 9.57 2.20
N LEU A 73 4.11 8.67 1.53
CA LEU A 73 4.26 7.30 2.03
C LEU A 73 5.00 7.31 3.39
N PRO A 74 4.69 6.37 4.29
CA PRO A 74 5.48 6.17 5.50
C PRO A 74 6.86 5.59 5.13
N THR A 75 7.89 5.97 5.88
CA THR A 75 9.11 5.16 5.94
C THR A 75 8.84 3.84 6.65
N GLN A 76 9.72 2.86 6.49
CA GLN A 76 9.63 1.59 7.23
C GLN A 76 9.59 1.86 8.75
N GLU A 77 10.42 2.79 9.23
CA GLU A 77 10.53 3.13 10.65
C GLU A 77 9.23 3.73 11.19
N GLU A 78 8.60 4.64 10.44
CA GLU A 78 7.32 5.25 10.83
C GLU A 78 6.17 4.25 10.77
N TRP A 79 6.16 3.37 9.77
CA TRP A 79 5.17 2.31 9.67
C TRP A 79 5.24 1.40 10.90
N PHE A 80 6.46 0.99 11.29
CA PHE A 80 6.65 0.20 12.50
C PHE A 80 6.41 0.99 13.78
N ALA A 81 6.67 2.30 13.82
CA ALA A 81 6.30 3.11 14.97
C ALA A 81 4.78 3.09 15.18
N GLY A 82 4.00 3.20 14.10
CA GLY A 82 2.55 3.04 14.14
C GLY A 82 2.11 1.65 14.60
N LEU A 83 2.75 0.60 14.07
CA LEU A 83 2.47 -0.79 14.50
C LEU A 83 2.75 -1.01 15.98
N ASN A 84 3.88 -0.50 16.48
CA ASN A 84 4.31 -0.77 17.86
C ASN A 84 3.67 0.17 18.89
N HIS A 85 2.90 1.18 18.45
CA HIS A 85 2.23 2.08 19.36
C HIS A 85 1.13 1.31 20.12
N GLU A 86 1.39 1.04 21.40
CA GLU A 86 0.53 0.33 22.35
C GLU A 86 0.24 -1.16 22.02
N VAL A 87 0.79 -1.71 20.93
CA VAL A 87 0.67 -3.13 20.60
C VAL A 87 1.68 -3.97 21.38
N LYS A 88 1.20 -4.80 22.31
CA LYS A 88 2.05 -5.68 23.14
C LYS A 88 2.73 -6.81 22.36
N ASN A 89 2.03 -7.39 21.37
CA ASN A 89 2.53 -8.49 20.55
C ASN A 89 2.15 -8.29 19.07
N PRO A 90 2.95 -7.54 18.30
CA PRO A 90 2.66 -7.27 16.90
C PRO A 90 2.61 -8.54 16.01
N ALA A 91 3.42 -9.55 16.33
CA ALA A 91 3.42 -10.82 15.60
C ALA A 91 2.14 -11.64 15.83
N GLY A 92 1.41 -11.36 16.92
CA GLY A 92 0.14 -12.00 17.26
C GLY A 92 -1.09 -11.31 16.69
N LEU A 93 -0.94 -10.19 15.98
CA LEU A 93 -2.06 -9.62 15.22
C LEU A 93 -2.44 -10.58 14.11
N VAL A 94 -3.73 -10.89 14.03
CA VAL A 94 -4.28 -11.81 13.02
C VAL A 94 -4.42 -11.03 11.70
N PRO A 95 -3.73 -11.44 10.63
CA PRO A 95 -3.90 -10.82 9.31
C PRO A 95 -5.35 -10.91 8.85
N SER A 96 -5.92 -9.80 8.40
CA SER A 96 -7.24 -9.81 7.75
C SER A 96 -7.16 -10.41 6.34
N PRO A 97 -8.26 -10.99 5.82
CA PRO A 97 -8.39 -11.29 4.39
C PRO A 97 -8.48 -9.99 3.56
N TYR A 98 -8.46 -10.13 2.23
CA TYR A 98 -8.74 -9.01 1.34
C TYR A 98 -10.24 -8.72 1.29
N GLU A 99 -10.65 -7.75 2.08
CA GLU A 99 -12.03 -7.33 2.33
C GLU A 99 -12.10 -5.80 2.49
N PRO A 100 -13.31 -5.20 2.47
CA PRO A 100 -13.54 -3.80 2.80
C PRO A 100 -12.90 -3.39 4.14
N VAL A 101 -12.27 -2.20 4.17
CA VAL A 101 -11.75 -1.62 5.41
C VAL A 101 -12.87 -0.87 6.12
N THR A 102 -13.41 -1.47 7.18
CA THR A 102 -14.56 -0.97 7.92
C THR A 102 -14.28 -0.95 9.42
N PRO A 103 -15.18 -0.39 10.26
CA PRO A 103 -15.04 -0.49 11.71
C PRO A 103 -14.90 -1.94 12.23
N GLU A 104 -15.46 -2.91 11.53
CA GLU A 104 -15.45 -4.35 11.85
C GLU A 104 -14.14 -5.06 11.45
N THR A 105 -13.25 -4.40 10.70
CA THR A 105 -11.93 -4.96 10.35
C THR A 105 -11.19 -5.38 11.63
N THR A 106 -10.79 -6.66 11.66
CA THR A 106 -10.30 -7.34 12.86
C THR A 106 -8.81 -7.13 13.12
N ASP A 107 -8.05 -6.84 12.07
CA ASP A 107 -6.65 -6.45 12.14
C ASP A 107 -6.55 -4.99 12.57
N ARG A 108 -6.73 -4.78 13.88
CA ARG A 108 -6.83 -3.48 14.53
C ARG A 108 -5.83 -3.36 15.67
N THR A 109 -5.01 -2.32 15.66
CA THR A 109 -4.13 -1.96 16.79
C THR A 109 -4.92 -1.26 17.91
N PRO A 110 -4.43 -1.19 19.16
CA PRO A 110 -5.13 -0.49 20.24
C PRO A 110 -5.43 1.00 19.96
N PRO A 111 -4.54 1.76 19.29
CA PRO A 111 -4.86 3.12 18.82
C PRO A 111 -5.86 3.17 17.66
N GLY A 112 -6.25 2.03 17.11
CA GLY A 112 -7.28 1.90 16.08
C GLY A 112 -6.77 1.84 14.64
N LEU A 113 -5.47 1.65 14.40
CA LEU A 113 -4.96 1.47 13.03
C LEU A 113 -5.44 0.13 12.47
N LEU A 114 -6.02 0.18 11.28
CA LEU A 114 -6.55 -0.98 10.56
C LEU A 114 -5.55 -1.51 9.51
N GLY A 115 -5.60 -2.81 9.25
CA GLY A 115 -4.89 -3.46 8.14
C GLY A 115 -3.36 -3.45 8.30
N MET A 116 -2.85 -3.46 9.54
CA MET A 116 -1.41 -3.45 9.78
C MET A 116 -0.79 -4.85 9.66
N ALA A 117 -1.51 -5.90 10.02
CA ALA A 117 -1.09 -7.30 9.94
C ALA A 117 -1.44 -8.00 8.63
N GLY A 118 -2.37 -7.49 7.82
CA GLY A 118 -2.80 -8.13 6.58
C GLY A 118 -3.88 -7.39 5.80
N SER A 119 -4.58 -8.13 4.94
CA SER A 119 -5.20 -7.71 3.68
C SER A 119 -4.16 -7.52 2.58
N LEU A 120 -3.42 -6.41 2.59
CA LEU A 120 -2.40 -6.10 1.59
C LEU A 120 -1.07 -5.80 2.26
N SER A 121 0.03 -6.21 1.62
CA SER A 121 1.33 -5.63 1.92
C SER A 121 1.38 -4.21 1.36
N GLU A 122 2.27 -3.38 1.87
CA GLU A 122 2.25 -1.95 1.59
C GLU A 122 3.61 -1.42 1.14
N TRP A 123 3.59 -0.56 0.11
CA TRP A 123 4.76 0.22 -0.28
C TRP A 123 5.20 1.21 0.80
N THR A 124 6.52 1.34 0.98
CA THR A 124 7.13 2.35 1.86
C THR A 124 7.92 3.40 1.07
N ALA A 125 8.23 4.53 1.71
CA ALA A 125 8.78 5.72 1.07
C ALA A 125 10.27 5.65 0.69
N LYS A 126 11.05 4.69 1.21
CA LYS A 126 12.50 4.69 1.05
C LYS A 126 13.09 3.29 0.94
N ALA A 127 14.21 3.20 0.23
CA ALA A 127 15.02 2.00 0.17
C ALA A 127 15.84 1.76 1.46
N ALA A 128 15.93 0.50 1.88
CA ALA A 128 16.67 0.05 3.05
C ALA A 128 17.62 -1.12 2.70
N PRO A 129 18.66 -1.36 3.52
CA PRO A 129 19.49 -2.56 3.38
C PRO A 129 18.63 -3.80 3.59
N ASN A 130 18.88 -4.85 2.82
CA ASN A 130 18.32 -6.17 3.08
C ASN A 130 19.16 -6.86 4.17
N PRO A 131 18.60 -7.28 5.31
CA PRO A 131 19.35 -7.98 6.36
C PRO A 131 20.06 -9.25 5.89
N ALA A 132 19.55 -9.91 4.84
CA ALA A 132 20.20 -11.08 4.24
C ALA A 132 21.45 -10.72 3.41
N ASN A 133 21.59 -9.46 3.00
CA ASN A 133 22.76 -8.93 2.32
C ASN A 133 23.01 -7.47 2.74
N PRO A 134 23.52 -7.24 3.96
CA PRO A 134 23.60 -5.90 4.55
C PRO A 134 24.58 -4.97 3.85
N LEU A 135 25.53 -5.53 3.09
CA LEU A 135 26.51 -4.78 2.28
C LEU A 135 26.04 -4.58 0.82
N GLY A 136 24.87 -5.12 0.46
CA GLY A 136 24.30 -4.99 -0.87
C GLY A 136 23.69 -3.61 -1.14
N GLU A 137 23.13 -3.47 -2.34
CA GLU A 137 22.35 -2.28 -2.68
C GLU A 137 21.13 -2.12 -1.76
N ARG A 138 20.73 -0.87 -1.55
CA ARG A 138 19.51 -0.56 -0.80
C ARG A 138 18.32 -0.79 -1.72
N LEU A 139 17.33 -1.54 -1.25
CA LEU A 139 16.16 -1.94 -2.01
C LEU A 139 14.88 -1.38 -1.38
N TRP A 140 13.87 -1.15 -2.20
CA TRP A 140 12.57 -0.65 -1.75
C TRP A 140 11.87 -1.68 -0.88
N VAL A 141 11.34 -1.23 0.26
CA VAL A 141 10.73 -2.11 1.24
C VAL A 141 9.23 -2.14 1.03
N ILE A 142 8.70 -3.35 0.93
CA ILE A 142 7.28 -3.67 1.06
C ILE A 142 7.09 -4.28 2.45
N ILE A 143 6.09 -3.82 3.19
CA ILE A 143 5.89 -4.16 4.61
C ILE A 143 4.47 -4.67 4.88
N GLY A 144 4.28 -5.45 5.94
CA GLY A 144 2.98 -5.97 6.35
C GLY A 144 2.60 -7.29 5.67
N GLY A 145 1.56 -7.92 6.18
CA GLY A 145 1.08 -9.21 5.68
C GLY A 145 0.28 -9.09 4.39
N SER A 146 0.11 -10.22 3.70
CA SER A 146 -0.64 -10.32 2.46
C SER A 146 -1.60 -11.52 2.52
N HIS A 147 -2.82 -11.31 2.05
CA HIS A 147 -3.82 -12.38 1.93
C HIS A 147 -3.41 -13.50 0.95
N LEU A 148 -2.46 -13.26 0.06
CA LEU A 148 -1.93 -14.26 -0.89
C LEU A 148 -0.68 -14.97 -0.37
N LYS A 149 -0.13 -14.55 0.78
CA LYS A 149 1.12 -15.09 1.33
C LYS A 149 0.88 -15.70 2.70
N SER A 150 0.54 -16.98 2.68
CA SER A 150 0.39 -17.78 3.90
C SER A 150 1.63 -17.66 4.79
N GLY A 151 1.42 -17.38 6.07
CA GLY A 151 2.48 -17.20 7.07
C GLY A 151 3.06 -15.78 7.16
N SER A 152 2.66 -14.85 6.28
CA SER A 152 2.98 -13.43 6.45
C SER A 152 2.15 -12.79 7.59
N ASN A 153 2.68 -11.71 8.17
CA ASN A 153 2.07 -10.96 9.27
C ASN A 153 2.59 -9.51 9.29
N ALA A 154 2.20 -8.73 10.32
CA ALA A 154 2.58 -7.33 10.50
C ALA A 154 4.10 -7.04 10.49
N LEU A 155 4.94 -8.03 10.78
CA LEU A 155 6.41 -7.88 10.81
C LEU A 155 7.09 -8.31 9.51
N THR A 156 6.31 -8.82 8.55
CA THR A 156 6.81 -9.28 7.25
C THR A 156 7.35 -8.11 6.45
N ARG A 157 8.49 -8.35 5.78
CA ARG A 157 9.16 -7.40 4.90
C ARG A 157 9.65 -8.11 3.66
N GLU A 158 9.56 -7.42 2.54
CA GLU A 158 10.15 -7.81 1.27
C GLU A 158 10.98 -6.65 0.72
N TRP A 159 12.03 -6.99 -0.03
CA TRP A 159 12.91 -6.02 -0.66
C TRP A 159 12.87 -6.21 -2.18
N THR A 160 12.70 -5.12 -2.92
CA THR A 160 12.65 -5.15 -4.38
C THR A 160 13.41 -3.99 -5.00
N GLY A 161 14.12 -4.26 -6.10
CA GLY A 161 14.69 -3.22 -6.97
C GLY A 161 13.68 -2.66 -7.97
N ASN A 162 12.55 -3.34 -8.15
CA ASN A 162 11.54 -2.99 -9.14
C ASN A 162 10.40 -2.15 -8.52
N ARG A 163 10.48 -0.83 -8.67
CA ARG A 163 9.40 0.11 -8.28
C ARG A 163 8.17 0.06 -9.19
N ASN A 164 8.26 -0.56 -10.36
CA ASN A 164 7.13 -0.77 -11.27
C ASN A 164 6.33 -2.04 -10.93
N LEU A 165 6.72 -2.76 -9.86
CA LEU A 165 6.03 -3.96 -9.41
C LEU A 165 4.57 -3.62 -9.02
N ARG A 166 3.63 -4.34 -9.61
CA ARG A 166 2.21 -4.31 -9.27
C ARG A 166 1.80 -5.70 -8.84
N ARG A 167 1.00 -5.81 -7.77
CA ARG A 167 0.43 -7.10 -7.31
C ARG A 167 -1.00 -6.92 -6.84
N ALA A 168 -1.75 -8.02 -6.85
CA ALA A 168 -3.11 -8.08 -6.30
C ALA A 168 -3.13 -8.02 -4.75
N ASP A 169 -1.97 -8.18 -4.10
CA ASP A 169 -1.79 -8.15 -2.65
C ASP A 169 -0.91 -6.98 -2.18
N LEU A 170 -0.74 -5.95 -3.01
CA LEU A 170 0.15 -4.82 -2.76
C LEU A 170 -0.62 -3.51 -2.91
N GLY A 171 -0.76 -2.81 -1.79
CA GLY A 171 -1.35 -1.48 -1.68
C GLY A 171 -0.38 -0.50 -1.03
N PHE A 172 -0.93 0.47 -0.31
CA PHE A 172 -0.16 1.48 0.42
C PHE A 172 -1.04 2.18 1.46
N ARG A 173 -0.39 2.90 2.36
CA ARG A 173 -1.02 3.93 3.21
C ARG A 173 -0.24 5.23 3.11
N ILE A 174 -0.84 6.31 3.60
CA ILE A 174 -0.20 7.63 3.63
C ILE A 174 -0.13 8.18 5.05
N LEU A 175 0.88 9.00 5.30
CA LEU A 175 0.95 9.87 6.47
C LEU A 175 0.58 11.28 6.02
N LEU A 176 -0.32 11.90 6.78
CA LEU A 176 -0.67 13.31 6.64
C LEU A 176 0.16 14.14 7.65
N PRO A 177 0.47 15.41 7.35
CA PRO A 177 1.07 16.31 8.33
C PRO A 177 0.16 16.45 9.56
N ALA A 178 0.76 16.66 10.72
CA ALA A 178 0.01 17.03 11.92
C ALA A 178 -0.62 18.42 11.71
N GLU A 179 -1.86 18.58 12.17
CA GLU A 179 -2.59 19.86 12.17
C GLU A 179 -2.05 20.85 13.21
#